data_AF-A0A7V1IFC8-F1
#
_entry.id   AF-A0A7V1IFC8-F1
#
_cell.length_a   1.000
_cell.length_b   1.000
_cell.length_c   1.000
_cell.angle_alpha   90.00
_cell.angle_beta   90.00
_cell.angle_gamma   90.00
#
_symmetry.space_group_name_H-M   'P 1'
#
loop_
_entity.id
_entity.type
_entity.pdbx_description
1 polymer ?
#
loop_
_entity_poly.entity_id
_entity_poly.type
_entity_poly.pdbx_seq_one_letter_code
_entity_poly.pdbx_strand_id
1 'polypeptide(L)'
;MTSQAKLFMPLSLRGVTLRNRIGVSPMCTYSAEEGMPQAWHLVHLGTRAVGGAGLVFSEAVAVEPRGRISPADTGLWSDAQADAWAPITRFLLEQGALPGVQLAHAGRKASTAPPRGEVHPLTVEEGGWQVVAPSPLAFSAVHRLPVELDEKELMAILAAFVSATRRALRAGFRVIELHMAHGYLLHSFLSPLTNKRADRYGGDRDGRMAFPLEVAREVRKAWPEELPLFVRISTTDWLEGGWEVGDSVVFAGELKRIGVDVVDC
;
A
#
# COMPACT_ATOMS: atom_id res chain seq x y z
N MET A 1 2.43 -9.43 41.88
CA MET A 1 2.54 -9.74 40.44
C MET A 1 2.28 -8.45 39.69
N THR A 2 3.30 -7.84 39.08
CA THR A 2 3.11 -6.65 38.26
C THR A 2 2.38 -7.08 36.98
N SER A 3 1.16 -6.57 36.76
CA SER A 3 0.43 -6.86 35.52
C SER A 3 1.22 -6.28 34.34
N GLN A 4 1.60 -7.12 33.38
CA GLN A 4 2.24 -6.67 32.15
C GLN A 4 1.31 -5.67 31.44
N ALA A 5 1.84 -4.51 31.04
CA ALA A 5 1.02 -3.51 30.34
C ALA A 5 0.50 -4.08 29.01
N LYS A 6 -0.77 -3.82 28.68
CA LYS A 6 -1.47 -4.38 27.51
C LYS A 6 -0.71 -4.17 26.19
N LEU A 7 0.06 -3.08 26.08
CA LEU A 7 0.90 -2.78 24.92
C LEU A 7 1.94 -3.88 24.66
N PHE A 8 2.51 -4.46 25.71
CA PHE A 8 3.58 -5.47 25.63
C PHE A 8 3.07 -6.91 25.66
N MET A 9 1.74 -7.11 25.65
CA MET A 9 1.15 -8.44 25.51
C MET A 9 1.23 -8.89 24.06
N PRO A 10 1.49 -10.18 23.79
CA PRO A 10 1.47 -10.71 22.44
C PRO A 10 0.08 -10.58 21.81
N LEU A 11 0.05 -10.56 20.48
CA LEU A 11 -1.17 -10.54 19.68
C LEU A 11 -1.06 -11.60 18.58
N SER A 12 -1.89 -12.64 18.65
CA SER A 12 -2.00 -13.64 17.59
C SER A 12 -3.04 -13.18 16.55
N LEU A 13 -2.66 -13.20 15.28
CA LEU A 13 -3.51 -12.94 14.13
C LEU A 13 -3.28 -14.04 13.11
N ARG A 14 -4.34 -14.78 12.78
CA ARG A 14 -4.23 -16.00 11.95
C ARG A 14 -3.17 -16.95 12.52
N GLY A 15 -2.22 -17.41 11.69
CA GLY A 15 -1.14 -18.32 12.06
C GLY A 15 0.15 -17.63 12.55
N VAL A 16 0.14 -16.31 12.80
CA VAL A 16 1.31 -15.57 13.29
C VAL A 16 1.05 -14.89 14.63
N THR A 17 2.11 -14.66 15.40
CA THR A 17 2.03 -13.97 16.69
C THR A 17 3.02 -12.82 16.73
N LEU A 18 2.51 -11.61 16.94
CA LEU A 18 3.32 -10.43 17.25
C LEU A 18 3.72 -10.52 18.73
N ARG A 19 5.00 -10.26 19.04
CA ARG A 19 5.50 -10.25 20.43
C ARG A 19 4.90 -9.16 21.32
N ASN A 20 4.34 -8.11 20.71
CA ASN A 20 3.64 -7.02 21.38
C ASN A 20 2.74 -6.29 20.37
N ARG A 21 2.01 -5.27 20.82
CA ARG A 21 1.06 -4.50 20.02
C ARG A 21 1.66 -3.22 19.41
N ILE A 22 2.98 -3.18 19.27
CA ILE A 22 3.69 -2.06 18.64
C ILE A 22 3.93 -2.43 17.17
N GLY A 23 3.24 -1.72 16.27
CA GLY A 23 3.47 -1.77 14.84
C GLY A 23 4.20 -0.52 14.37
N VAL A 24 5.24 -0.68 13.57
CA VAL A 24 5.88 0.45 12.85
C VAL A 24 5.16 0.64 11.53
N SER A 25 4.58 1.81 11.33
CA SER A 25 3.83 2.17 10.13
C SER A 25 4.71 2.19 8.87
N PRO A 26 4.11 2.00 7.68
CA PRO A 26 4.79 2.21 6.41
C PRO A 26 5.23 3.68 6.27
N MET A 27 6.54 3.90 6.17
CA MET A 27 7.14 5.24 6.03
C MET A 27 8.10 5.24 4.85
N CYS A 28 7.70 5.89 3.74
CA CYS A 28 8.56 6.03 2.56
C CYS A 28 9.90 6.67 2.93
N THR A 29 10.97 5.97 2.57
CA THR A 29 12.34 6.43 2.80
C THR A 29 12.93 7.13 1.60
N TYR A 30 12.35 6.90 0.41
CA TYR A 30 12.77 7.48 -0.85
C TYR A 30 14.26 7.20 -1.13
N SER A 31 14.70 5.97 -0.85
CA SER A 31 16.11 5.55 -0.88
C SER A 31 16.35 4.34 -1.78
N ALA A 32 15.39 3.99 -2.64
CA ALA A 32 15.54 2.95 -3.64
C ALA A 32 16.22 3.47 -4.91
N GLU A 33 16.77 2.54 -5.68
CA GLU A 33 17.26 2.78 -7.04
C GLU A 33 16.52 1.83 -7.96
N GLU A 34 15.76 2.36 -8.93
CA GLU A 34 14.87 1.56 -9.80
C GLU A 34 13.99 0.54 -9.05
N GLY A 35 13.46 0.97 -7.90
CA GLY A 35 12.63 0.13 -7.03
C GLY A 35 13.39 -0.91 -6.21
N MET A 36 14.71 -1.02 -6.34
CA MET A 36 15.51 -1.95 -5.55
C MET A 36 15.74 -1.41 -4.14
N PRO A 37 15.39 -2.17 -3.09
CA PRO A 37 15.77 -1.80 -1.74
C PRO A 37 17.29 -1.85 -1.58
N GLN A 38 17.86 -0.73 -1.12
CA GLN A 38 19.28 -0.57 -0.79
C GLN A 38 19.61 -0.99 0.64
N ALA A 39 20.90 -1.06 0.98
CA ALA A 39 21.39 -1.29 2.35
C ALA A 39 20.79 -0.32 3.39
N TRP A 40 20.41 0.89 2.94
CA TRP A 40 19.62 1.84 3.74
C TRP A 40 18.38 1.19 4.37
N HIS A 41 17.61 0.41 3.61
CA HIS A 41 16.38 -0.22 4.09
C HIS A 41 16.66 -1.31 5.11
N LEU A 42 17.76 -2.07 4.96
CA LEU A 42 18.20 -3.05 5.96
C LEU A 42 18.50 -2.36 7.30
N VAL A 43 19.33 -1.32 7.29
CA VAL A 43 19.67 -0.57 8.51
C VAL A 43 18.42 0.09 9.10
N HIS A 44 17.61 0.73 8.24
CA HIS A 44 16.41 1.43 8.65
C HIS A 44 15.40 0.46 9.29
N LEU A 45 14.93 -0.56 8.59
CA LEU A 45 13.91 -1.48 9.11
C LEU A 45 14.48 -2.37 10.23
N GLY A 46 15.75 -2.79 10.09
CA GLY A 46 16.45 -3.60 11.09
C GLY A 46 16.55 -2.90 12.45
N THR A 47 16.84 -1.60 12.49
CA THR A 47 16.88 -0.85 13.76
C THR A 47 15.53 -0.80 14.47
N ARG A 48 14.40 -0.78 13.73
CA ARG A 48 13.05 -0.87 14.32
C ARG A 48 12.75 -2.25 14.88
N ALA A 49 13.23 -3.29 14.18
CA ALA A 49 13.11 -4.67 14.66
C ALA A 49 13.95 -4.90 15.93
N VAL A 50 15.20 -4.44 15.95
CA VAL A 50 16.08 -4.48 17.15
C VAL A 50 15.46 -3.68 18.30
N GLY A 51 14.79 -2.57 18.01
CA GLY A 51 14.12 -1.71 18.98
C GLY A 51 12.91 -2.34 19.69
N GLY A 52 12.49 -3.55 19.33
CA GLY A 52 11.47 -4.29 20.07
C GLY A 52 10.05 -4.25 19.48
N ALA A 53 9.83 -3.65 18.31
CA ALA A 53 8.50 -3.64 17.67
C ALA A 53 8.01 -5.06 17.32
N GLY A 54 6.72 -5.34 17.46
CA GLY A 54 6.13 -6.65 17.13
C GLY A 54 5.91 -6.86 15.64
N LEU A 55 5.59 -5.78 14.92
CA LEU A 55 5.40 -5.74 13.48
C LEU A 55 6.16 -4.54 12.92
N VAL A 56 6.91 -4.76 11.84
CA VAL A 56 7.61 -3.70 11.12
C VAL A 56 7.16 -3.77 9.67
N PHE A 57 6.33 -2.80 9.25
CA PHE A 57 6.06 -2.64 7.84
C PHE A 57 7.28 -2.01 7.14
N SER A 58 7.55 -2.47 5.92
CA SER A 58 8.29 -1.67 4.94
C SER A 58 7.53 -0.39 4.61
N GLU A 59 8.11 0.45 3.77
CA GLU A 59 7.39 1.56 3.13
C GLU A 59 6.30 1.09 2.15
N ALA A 60 5.62 2.07 1.51
CA ALA A 60 4.76 1.82 0.36
C ALA A 60 5.60 1.29 -0.82
N VAL A 61 5.42 0.02 -1.17
CA VAL A 61 6.15 -0.67 -2.23
C VAL A 61 5.29 -0.73 -3.48
N ALA A 62 5.79 -0.14 -4.57
CA ALA A 62 5.04 -0.05 -5.82
C ALA A 62 4.90 -1.42 -6.51
N VAL A 63 3.69 -1.73 -6.96
CA VAL A 63 3.39 -2.99 -7.67
C VAL A 63 3.80 -2.99 -9.15
N GLU A 64 4.02 -1.80 -9.72
CA GLU A 64 4.54 -1.58 -11.07
C GLU A 64 5.33 -0.26 -11.14
N PRO A 65 6.23 -0.06 -12.12
CA PRO A 65 7.11 1.12 -12.17
C PRO A 65 6.38 2.46 -12.16
N ARG A 66 5.28 2.58 -12.91
CA ARG A 66 4.46 3.81 -12.98
C ARG A 66 3.64 4.08 -11.71
N GLY A 67 3.53 3.08 -10.83
CA GLY A 67 2.82 3.15 -9.57
C GLY A 67 3.63 3.73 -8.42
N ARG A 68 4.91 4.06 -8.62
CA ARG A 68 5.74 4.74 -7.63
C ARG A 68 5.24 6.17 -7.36
N ILE A 69 5.44 6.68 -6.14
CA ILE A 69 5.25 8.10 -5.82
C ILE A 69 6.41 8.88 -6.45
N SER A 70 7.64 8.49 -6.15
CA SER A 70 8.87 9.10 -6.66
C SER A 70 9.78 8.10 -7.37
N PRO A 71 10.77 8.54 -8.16
CA PRO A 71 11.78 7.65 -8.74
C PRO A 71 12.52 6.78 -7.71
N ALA A 72 12.62 7.28 -6.46
CA ALA A 72 13.36 6.67 -5.36
C ALA A 72 12.50 5.78 -4.45
N ASP A 73 11.27 5.46 -4.85
CA ASP A 73 10.41 4.52 -4.15
C ASP A 73 10.81 3.07 -4.43
N THR A 74 10.67 2.21 -3.42
CA THR A 74 10.83 0.77 -3.58
C THR A 74 9.73 0.13 -4.43
N GLY A 75 10.05 -1.03 -5.02
CA GLY A 75 9.18 -1.78 -5.92
C GLY A 75 9.15 -3.27 -5.62
N LEU A 76 8.11 -3.94 -6.14
CA LEU A 76 7.96 -5.39 -6.10
C LEU A 76 7.33 -5.96 -7.38
N TRP A 77 7.67 -5.35 -8.52
CA TRP A 77 7.19 -5.73 -9.84
C TRP A 77 8.08 -6.77 -10.54
N SER A 78 9.28 -7.02 -10.01
CA SER A 78 10.26 -7.95 -10.58
C SER A 78 10.77 -8.97 -9.56
N ASP A 79 11.30 -10.07 -10.06
CA ASP A 79 11.82 -11.12 -9.20
C ASP A 79 13.10 -10.72 -8.46
N ALA A 80 13.97 -9.95 -9.12
CA ALA A 80 15.18 -9.42 -8.52
C ALA A 80 14.89 -8.46 -7.35
N GLN A 81 13.79 -7.70 -7.39
CA GLN A 81 13.35 -6.89 -6.25
C GLN A 81 12.93 -7.75 -5.06
N ALA A 82 12.21 -8.85 -5.29
CA ALA A 82 11.84 -9.77 -4.22
C ALA A 82 13.07 -10.43 -3.59
N ASP A 83 14.05 -10.80 -4.41
CA ASP A 83 15.31 -11.39 -3.93
C ASP A 83 16.13 -10.37 -3.11
N ALA A 84 16.10 -9.08 -3.49
CA ALA A 84 16.71 -7.99 -2.73
C ALA A 84 16.00 -7.72 -1.38
N TRP A 85 14.70 -7.97 -1.28
CA TRP A 85 13.95 -7.85 -0.02
C TRP A 85 14.20 -9.02 0.95
N ALA A 86 14.43 -10.24 0.45
CA ALA A 86 14.62 -11.45 1.26
C ALA A 86 15.65 -11.35 2.40
N PRO A 87 16.87 -10.78 2.21
CA PRO A 87 17.79 -10.62 3.33
C PRO A 87 17.28 -9.67 4.42
N ILE A 88 16.46 -8.67 4.05
CA ILE A 88 15.89 -7.69 4.99
C ILE A 88 14.80 -8.33 5.83
N THR A 89 13.84 -9.01 5.20
CA THR A 89 12.73 -9.68 5.91
C THR A 89 13.24 -10.78 6.83
N ARG A 90 14.25 -11.55 6.39
CA ARG A 90 14.93 -12.54 7.23
C ARG A 90 15.53 -11.91 8.48
N PHE A 91 16.25 -10.79 8.33
CA PHE A 91 16.83 -10.10 9.47
C PHE A 91 15.74 -9.62 10.45
N LEU A 92 14.64 -9.05 9.96
CA LEU A 92 13.50 -8.65 10.80
C LEU A 92 12.96 -9.82 11.64
N LEU A 93 12.77 -10.98 11.00
CA LEU A 93 12.33 -12.21 11.67
C LEU A 93 13.32 -12.69 12.73
N GLU A 94 14.62 -12.68 12.42
CA GLU A 94 15.70 -13.04 13.36
C GLU A 94 15.70 -12.13 14.61
N GLN A 95 15.31 -10.87 14.46
CA GLN A 95 15.17 -9.92 15.58
C GLN A 95 13.80 -10.02 16.29
N GLY A 96 12.95 -10.98 15.92
CA GLY A 96 11.65 -11.24 16.54
C GLY A 96 10.53 -10.27 16.16
N ALA A 97 10.68 -9.54 15.04
CA ALA A 97 9.62 -8.71 14.46
C ALA A 97 9.03 -9.37 13.22
N LEU A 98 7.70 -9.32 13.05
CA LEU A 98 7.10 -9.76 11.79
C LEU A 98 7.37 -8.73 10.69
N PRO A 99 7.86 -9.14 9.51
CA PRO A 99 8.02 -8.26 8.36
C PRO A 99 6.67 -8.08 7.65
N GLY A 100 6.19 -6.85 7.62
CA GLY A 100 5.02 -6.45 6.82
C GLY A 100 5.44 -5.70 5.56
N VAL A 101 4.62 -5.77 4.51
CA VAL A 101 4.77 -4.93 3.31
C VAL A 101 3.48 -4.18 3.01
N GLN A 102 3.58 -2.89 2.69
CA GLN A 102 2.45 -2.14 2.15
C GLN A 102 2.54 -2.11 0.62
N LEU A 103 1.65 -2.80 -0.08
CA LEU A 103 1.59 -2.78 -1.54
C LEU A 103 0.78 -1.58 -2.04
N ALA A 104 1.36 -0.82 -2.97
CA ALA A 104 0.84 0.49 -3.35
C ALA A 104 0.87 0.76 -4.86
N HIS A 105 0.03 1.70 -5.26
CA HIS A 105 0.08 2.37 -6.56
C HIS A 105 -0.34 3.84 -6.37
N ALA A 106 0.53 4.80 -6.66
CA ALA A 106 0.33 6.20 -6.35
C ALA A 106 -0.70 6.91 -7.24
N GLY A 107 -1.02 6.34 -8.40
CA GLY A 107 -2.07 6.86 -9.29
C GLY A 107 -1.76 8.30 -9.73
N ARG A 108 -2.72 9.21 -9.61
CA ARG A 108 -2.55 10.63 -9.99
C ARG A 108 -1.52 11.42 -9.17
N LYS A 109 -1.01 10.85 -8.09
CA LYS A 109 0.06 11.44 -7.25
C LYS A 109 1.43 10.82 -7.51
N ALA A 110 1.53 9.90 -8.48
CA ALA A 110 2.80 9.36 -8.95
C ALA A 110 3.67 10.44 -9.60
N SER A 111 4.91 10.09 -9.94
CA SER A 111 5.83 10.98 -10.65
C SER A 111 6.07 12.31 -9.92
N THR A 112 6.31 12.25 -8.62
CA THR A 112 6.58 13.40 -7.74
C THR A 112 8.02 13.34 -7.20
N ALA A 113 8.68 14.48 -7.10
CA ALA A 113 10.03 14.58 -6.53
C ALA A 113 10.07 14.06 -5.07
N PRO A 114 11.13 13.34 -4.68
CA PRO A 114 11.27 12.89 -3.29
C PRO A 114 11.44 14.10 -2.35
N PRO A 115 11.02 14.01 -1.08
CA PRO A 115 11.04 15.11 -0.11
C PRO A 115 12.45 15.37 0.47
N ARG A 116 13.45 15.53 -0.40
CA ARG A 116 14.83 15.91 -0.08
C ARG A 116 15.13 17.37 -0.45
N GLY A 117 14.08 18.12 -0.76
CA GLY A 117 14.10 19.49 -1.27
C GLY A 117 12.66 19.95 -1.56
N GLU A 118 12.48 20.72 -2.62
CA GLU A 118 11.14 21.12 -3.07
C GLU A 118 10.35 19.93 -3.61
N VAL A 119 9.19 19.67 -3.01
CA VAL A 119 8.25 18.63 -3.47
C VAL A 119 7.39 19.19 -4.60
N HIS A 120 7.58 18.66 -5.80
CA HIS A 120 6.83 19.05 -7.00
C HIS A 120 6.62 17.85 -7.93
N PRO A 121 5.59 17.88 -8.80
CA PRO A 121 5.42 16.89 -9.86
C PRO A 121 6.57 16.99 -10.86
N LEU A 122 7.18 15.86 -11.21
CA LEU A 122 8.33 15.82 -12.12
C LEU A 122 7.92 16.15 -13.57
N THR A 123 8.77 16.93 -14.23
CA THR A 123 8.73 17.15 -15.68
C THR A 123 9.25 15.91 -16.44
N VAL A 124 9.10 15.86 -17.79
CA VAL A 124 9.59 14.68 -18.55
C VAL A 124 11.11 14.69 -18.54
N GLU A 125 11.68 15.89 -18.58
CA GLU A 125 13.10 16.21 -18.56
C GLU A 125 13.75 15.79 -17.23
N GLU A 126 13.01 15.82 -16.13
CA GLU A 126 13.42 15.32 -14.80
C GLU A 126 13.18 13.81 -14.62
N GLY A 127 12.76 13.11 -15.67
CA GLY A 127 12.46 11.67 -15.62
C GLY A 127 11.06 11.33 -15.12
N GLY A 128 10.15 12.30 -15.09
CA GLY A 128 8.74 12.08 -14.78
C GLY A 128 8.02 11.28 -15.87
N TRP A 129 6.93 10.61 -15.47
CA TRP A 129 6.15 9.72 -16.34
C TRP A 129 4.67 10.10 -16.39
N GLN A 130 3.93 9.51 -17.35
CA GLN A 130 2.49 9.67 -17.43
C GLN A 130 1.82 8.97 -16.24
N VAL A 131 0.98 9.72 -15.53
CA VAL A 131 0.23 9.21 -14.38
C VAL A 131 -1.18 8.76 -14.80
N VAL A 132 -1.77 7.89 -14.00
CA VAL A 132 -3.07 7.24 -14.30
C VAL A 132 -4.03 7.36 -13.11
N ALA A 133 -5.33 7.35 -13.39
CA ALA A 133 -6.37 7.54 -12.38
C ALA A 133 -7.72 6.97 -12.85
N PRO A 134 -8.72 6.85 -11.95
CA PRO A 134 -10.09 6.54 -12.35
C PRO A 134 -10.71 7.57 -13.30
N SER A 135 -10.29 8.84 -13.24
CA SER A 135 -10.81 9.92 -14.08
C SER A 135 -9.71 10.95 -14.36
N PRO A 136 -9.82 11.74 -15.46
CA PRO A 136 -8.78 12.70 -15.86
C PRO A 136 -8.86 13.96 -14.99
N LEU A 137 -8.57 13.83 -13.69
CA LEU A 137 -8.62 14.90 -12.69
C LEU A 137 -7.27 14.98 -11.95
N ALA A 138 -6.50 16.03 -12.24
CA ALA A 138 -5.22 16.30 -11.57
C ALA A 138 -5.39 16.44 -10.05
N PHE A 139 -4.36 16.09 -9.29
CA PHE A 139 -4.37 16.25 -7.83
C PHE A 139 -4.39 17.72 -7.39
N SER A 140 -3.65 18.58 -8.10
CA SER A 140 -3.66 20.04 -7.93
C SER A 140 -3.31 20.73 -9.25
N ALA A 141 -3.37 22.05 -9.29
CA ALA A 141 -3.10 22.85 -10.50
C ALA A 141 -1.69 22.66 -11.10
N VAL A 142 -0.72 22.22 -10.29
CA VAL A 142 0.66 21.97 -10.75
C VAL A 142 0.89 20.51 -11.15
N HIS A 143 -0.05 19.61 -10.87
CA HIS A 143 0.06 18.20 -11.23
C HIS A 143 -0.39 17.96 -12.67
N ARG A 144 0.23 16.96 -13.30
CA ARG A 144 -0.18 16.49 -14.62
C ARG A 144 -1.60 15.93 -14.58
N LEU A 145 -2.31 16.11 -15.70
CA LEU A 145 -3.57 15.44 -15.93
C LEU A 145 -3.33 13.92 -16.05
N PRO A 146 -3.97 13.07 -15.23
CA PRO A 146 -3.84 11.64 -15.38
C PRO A 146 -4.60 11.15 -16.62
N VAL A 147 -4.11 10.07 -17.22
CA VAL A 147 -4.89 9.29 -18.18
C VAL A 147 -5.92 8.48 -17.40
N GLU A 148 -7.16 8.51 -17.88
CA GLU A 148 -8.23 7.68 -17.35
C GLU A 148 -7.98 6.22 -17.69
N LEU A 149 -7.97 5.36 -16.68
CA LEU A 149 -7.73 3.93 -16.84
C LEU A 149 -8.87 3.27 -17.61
N ASP A 150 -8.54 2.52 -18.67
CA ASP A 150 -9.49 1.62 -19.31
C ASP A 150 -9.56 0.27 -18.57
N GLU A 151 -10.52 -0.60 -18.95
CA GLU A 151 -10.69 -1.90 -18.30
C GLU A 151 -9.45 -2.81 -18.44
N LYS A 152 -8.73 -2.74 -19.56
CA LYS A 152 -7.51 -3.54 -19.77
C LYS A 152 -6.40 -3.09 -18.81
N GLU A 153 -6.24 -1.79 -18.61
CA GLU A 153 -5.27 -1.24 -17.68
C GLU A 153 -5.63 -1.55 -16.23
N LEU A 154 -6.93 -1.52 -15.88
CA LEU A 154 -7.39 -1.95 -14.55
C LEU A 154 -7.05 -3.41 -14.27
N MET A 155 -7.27 -4.30 -15.24
CA MET A 155 -6.90 -5.70 -15.11
C MET A 155 -5.39 -5.90 -15.05
N ALA A 156 -4.60 -5.09 -15.76
CA ALA A 156 -3.15 -5.12 -15.66
C ALA A 156 -2.65 -4.70 -14.28
N ILE A 157 -3.23 -3.63 -13.69
CA ILE A 157 -2.91 -3.18 -12.33
C ILE A 157 -3.29 -4.25 -11.31
N LEU A 158 -4.48 -4.84 -11.42
CA LEU A 158 -4.90 -5.93 -10.56
C LEU A 158 -3.91 -7.10 -10.63
N ALA A 159 -3.49 -7.50 -11.83
CA ALA A 159 -2.50 -8.56 -12.03
C ALA A 159 -1.13 -8.18 -11.42
N ALA A 160 -0.77 -6.90 -11.43
CA ALA A 160 0.44 -6.39 -10.77
C ALA A 160 0.35 -6.54 -9.24
N PHE A 161 -0.78 -6.20 -8.62
CA PHE A 161 -1.01 -6.44 -7.18
C PHE A 161 -0.91 -7.93 -6.81
N VAL A 162 -1.51 -8.81 -7.61
CA VAL A 162 -1.43 -10.27 -7.40
C VAL A 162 0.01 -10.77 -7.55
N SER A 163 0.74 -10.29 -8.56
CA SER A 163 2.12 -10.71 -8.79
C SER A 163 3.05 -10.21 -7.68
N ALA A 164 2.88 -8.96 -7.23
CA ALA A 164 3.59 -8.39 -6.09
C ALA A 164 3.28 -9.15 -4.79
N THR A 165 2.03 -9.58 -4.58
CA THR A 165 1.61 -10.41 -3.43
C THR A 165 2.38 -11.74 -3.39
N ARG A 166 2.48 -12.44 -4.52
CA ARG A 166 3.26 -13.69 -4.61
C ARG A 166 4.75 -13.46 -4.36
N ARG A 167 5.28 -12.36 -4.88
CA ARG A 167 6.67 -11.94 -4.64
C ARG A 167 6.93 -11.56 -3.19
N ALA A 168 5.97 -10.92 -2.53
CA ALA A 168 6.07 -10.58 -1.12
C ALA A 168 6.20 -11.85 -0.26
N LEU A 169 5.40 -12.88 -0.58
CA LEU A 169 5.51 -14.18 0.08
C LEU A 169 6.89 -14.79 -0.13
N ARG A 170 7.38 -14.83 -1.37
CA ARG A 170 8.71 -15.36 -1.71
C ARG A 170 9.83 -14.58 -1.01
N ALA A 171 9.68 -13.26 -0.91
CA ALA A 171 10.60 -12.38 -0.21
C ALA A 171 10.53 -12.52 1.33
N GLY A 172 9.67 -13.39 1.89
CA GLY A 172 9.62 -13.67 3.32
C GLY A 172 8.78 -12.70 4.15
N PHE A 173 7.99 -11.82 3.51
CA PHE A 173 7.00 -11.03 4.23
C PHE A 173 5.93 -11.94 4.85
N ARG A 174 5.41 -11.53 6.02
CA ARG A 174 4.43 -12.29 6.80
C ARG A 174 3.12 -11.55 7.04
N VAL A 175 3.05 -10.29 6.62
CA VAL A 175 1.84 -9.46 6.60
C VAL A 175 1.83 -8.65 5.31
N ILE A 176 0.68 -8.60 4.62
CA ILE A 176 0.44 -7.64 3.54
C ILE A 176 -0.50 -6.57 4.04
N GLU A 177 -0.25 -5.32 3.67
CA GLU A 177 -1.20 -4.22 3.75
C GLU A 177 -1.47 -3.67 2.35
N LEU A 178 -2.74 -3.56 1.95
CA LEU A 178 -3.10 -2.88 0.70
C LEU A 178 -3.30 -1.39 0.96
N HIS A 179 -2.62 -0.55 0.17
CA HIS A 179 -2.74 0.89 0.32
C HIS A 179 -3.98 1.45 -0.40
N MET A 180 -5.07 1.64 0.35
CA MET A 180 -6.35 2.21 -0.12
C MET A 180 -6.65 3.56 0.55
N ALA A 181 -5.62 4.38 0.76
CA ALA A 181 -5.68 5.61 1.54
C ALA A 181 -4.87 6.74 0.87
N HIS A 182 -4.79 7.90 1.52
CA HIS A 182 -3.92 9.04 1.20
C HIS A 182 -4.10 9.65 -0.21
N GLY A 183 -5.23 9.38 -0.86
CA GLY A 183 -5.51 9.87 -2.22
C GLY A 183 -4.70 9.21 -3.32
N TYR A 184 -4.04 8.07 -3.05
CA TYR A 184 -3.42 7.24 -4.07
C TYR A 184 -4.46 6.47 -4.89
N LEU A 185 -4.03 5.55 -5.76
CA LEU A 185 -4.90 4.98 -6.79
C LEU A 185 -6.20 4.40 -6.21
N LEU A 186 -6.11 3.46 -5.28
CA LEU A 186 -7.31 2.78 -4.77
C LEU A 186 -8.22 3.72 -3.95
N HIS A 187 -7.66 4.67 -3.18
CA HIS A 187 -8.46 5.71 -2.53
C HIS A 187 -9.16 6.61 -3.54
N SER A 188 -8.48 6.92 -4.66
CA SER A 188 -9.06 7.78 -5.69
C SER A 188 -10.26 7.15 -6.39
N PHE A 189 -10.41 5.81 -6.37
CA PHE A 189 -11.64 5.13 -6.77
C PHE A 189 -12.76 5.32 -5.75
N LEU A 190 -12.44 5.26 -4.45
CA LEU A 190 -13.43 5.39 -3.37
C LEU A 190 -14.06 6.78 -3.35
N SER A 191 -13.26 7.84 -3.52
CA SER A 191 -13.75 9.21 -3.38
C SER A 191 -14.60 9.69 -4.57
N PRO A 192 -15.82 10.19 -4.34
CA PRO A 192 -16.62 10.86 -5.37
C PRO A 192 -15.95 12.11 -5.95
N LEU A 193 -14.99 12.71 -5.26
CA LEU A 193 -14.28 13.91 -5.73
C LEU A 193 -13.32 13.59 -6.87
N THR A 194 -12.84 12.35 -6.92
CA THR A 194 -11.78 11.93 -7.84
C THR A 194 -12.23 10.88 -8.83
N ASN A 195 -13.29 10.15 -8.53
CA ASN A 195 -13.89 9.16 -9.42
C ASN A 195 -15.18 9.70 -10.04
N LYS A 196 -15.11 10.05 -11.33
CA LYS A 196 -16.22 10.53 -12.15
C LYS A 196 -16.62 9.52 -13.23
N ARG A 197 -16.20 8.26 -13.10
CA ARG A 197 -16.54 7.21 -14.05
C ARG A 197 -18.04 6.96 -14.07
N ALA A 198 -18.55 6.62 -15.25
CA ALA A 198 -19.94 6.21 -15.47
C ALA A 198 -20.09 4.70 -15.74
N ASP A 199 -18.98 3.95 -15.64
CA ASP A 199 -18.98 2.49 -15.76
C ASP A 199 -19.15 1.80 -14.39
N ARG A 200 -18.97 0.48 -14.35
CA ARG A 200 -19.13 -0.33 -13.12
C ARG A 200 -18.16 0.03 -11.98
N TYR A 201 -17.18 0.89 -12.23
CA TYR A 201 -16.16 1.29 -11.26
C TYR A 201 -16.35 2.73 -10.75
N GLY A 202 -17.48 3.38 -11.03
CA GLY A 202 -17.81 4.70 -10.52
C GLY A 202 -19.30 4.89 -10.28
N GLY A 203 -19.71 6.16 -10.18
CA GLY A 203 -21.09 6.53 -9.83
C GLY A 203 -21.37 6.40 -8.34
N ASP A 204 -22.20 5.43 -7.96
CA ASP A 204 -22.60 5.21 -6.57
C ASP A 204 -21.48 4.60 -5.73
N ARG A 205 -21.75 4.41 -4.43
CA ARG A 205 -20.76 3.86 -3.51
C ARG A 205 -20.30 2.46 -3.91
N ASP A 206 -21.21 1.61 -4.39
CA ASP A 206 -20.89 0.23 -4.72
C ASP A 206 -19.97 0.17 -5.96
N GLY A 207 -20.25 0.99 -6.98
CA GLY A 207 -19.36 1.16 -8.13
C GLY A 207 -17.98 1.70 -7.73
N ARG A 208 -17.92 2.72 -6.86
CA ARG A 208 -16.64 3.27 -6.36
C ARG A 208 -15.82 2.28 -5.54
N MET A 209 -16.48 1.40 -4.78
CA MET A 209 -15.81 0.33 -4.03
C MET A 209 -15.39 -0.86 -4.90
N ALA A 210 -15.97 -1.02 -6.09
CA ALA A 210 -15.83 -2.23 -6.89
C ALA A 210 -14.37 -2.59 -7.19
N PHE A 211 -13.57 -1.65 -7.72
CA PHE A 211 -12.17 -1.95 -8.07
C PHE A 211 -11.28 -2.20 -6.83
N PRO A 212 -11.31 -1.37 -5.76
CA PRO A 212 -10.61 -1.69 -4.51
C PRO A 212 -10.99 -3.05 -3.90
N LEU A 213 -12.29 -3.41 -3.90
CA LEU A 213 -12.75 -4.73 -3.40
C LEU A 213 -12.31 -5.88 -4.31
N GLU A 214 -12.25 -5.67 -5.63
CA GLU A 214 -11.75 -6.66 -6.58
C GLU A 214 -10.27 -6.95 -6.33
N VAL A 215 -9.45 -5.89 -6.13
CA VAL A 215 -8.04 -6.02 -5.75
C VAL A 215 -7.88 -6.75 -4.42
N ALA A 216 -8.64 -6.39 -3.38
CA ALA A 216 -8.60 -7.09 -2.09
C ALA A 216 -8.91 -8.59 -2.23
N ARG A 217 -9.91 -8.94 -3.04
CA ARG A 217 -10.34 -10.32 -3.26
C ARG A 217 -9.28 -11.15 -3.98
N GLU A 218 -8.69 -10.61 -5.04
CA GLU A 218 -7.66 -11.33 -5.80
C GLU A 218 -6.33 -11.43 -5.03
N VAL A 219 -5.97 -10.40 -4.26
CA VAL A 219 -4.83 -10.46 -3.33
C VAL A 219 -5.07 -11.50 -2.23
N ARG A 220 -6.26 -11.53 -1.62
CA ARG A 220 -6.59 -12.52 -0.59
C ARG A 220 -6.52 -13.95 -1.12
N LYS A 221 -6.94 -14.21 -2.36
CA LYS A 221 -6.79 -15.52 -3.04
C LYS A 221 -5.32 -15.90 -3.28
N ALA A 222 -4.46 -14.92 -3.57
CA ALA A 222 -3.05 -15.14 -3.83
C ALA A 222 -2.18 -15.20 -2.56
N TRP A 223 -2.71 -14.76 -1.41
CA TRP A 223 -2.03 -14.72 -0.12
C TRP A 223 -2.42 -15.92 0.75
N PRO A 224 -1.48 -16.62 1.43
CA PRO A 224 -1.81 -17.78 2.27
C PRO A 224 -2.78 -17.44 3.40
N GLU A 225 -3.84 -18.24 3.58
CA GLU A 225 -4.95 -17.97 4.51
C GLU A 225 -4.49 -17.82 5.97
N GLU A 226 -3.41 -18.50 6.34
CA GLU A 226 -2.77 -18.43 7.65
C GLU A 226 -1.99 -17.14 7.89
N LEU A 227 -1.79 -16.30 6.86
CA LEU A 227 -1.08 -15.02 6.98
C LEU A 227 -2.06 -13.84 6.96
N PRO A 228 -1.84 -12.82 7.82
CA PRO A 228 -2.73 -11.68 7.89
C PRO A 228 -2.71 -10.84 6.61
N LEU A 229 -3.89 -10.36 6.22
CA LEU A 229 -4.10 -9.34 5.19
C LEU A 229 -4.72 -8.09 5.83
N PHE A 230 -4.01 -6.97 5.72
CA PHE A 230 -4.41 -5.67 6.21
C PHE A 230 -4.85 -4.80 5.04
N VAL A 231 -5.68 -3.80 5.31
CA VAL A 231 -5.99 -2.73 4.37
C VAL A 231 -5.90 -1.41 5.09
N ARG A 232 -5.17 -0.46 4.52
CA ARG A 232 -5.14 0.92 5.02
C ARG A 232 -6.14 1.78 4.27
N ILE A 233 -7.00 2.49 5.00
CA ILE A 233 -8.02 3.39 4.45
C ILE A 233 -7.84 4.80 4.99
N SER A 234 -8.26 5.82 4.22
CA SER A 234 -8.51 7.13 4.80
C SER A 234 -9.99 7.19 5.17
N THR A 235 -10.27 7.39 6.46
CA THR A 235 -11.63 7.27 7.00
C THR A 235 -12.59 8.36 6.53
N THR A 236 -12.06 9.51 6.13
CA THR A 236 -12.81 10.64 5.56
C THR A 236 -11.89 11.49 4.69
N ASP A 237 -12.45 12.09 3.63
CA ASP A 237 -11.75 13.06 2.78
C ASP A 237 -11.64 14.45 3.42
N TRP A 238 -12.42 14.73 4.49
CA TRP A 238 -12.57 16.07 5.10
C TRP A 238 -13.08 17.17 4.15
N LEU A 239 -13.65 16.79 3.01
CA LEU A 239 -14.20 17.69 2.00
C LEU A 239 -15.67 17.36 1.75
N GLU A 240 -16.48 18.40 1.57
CA GLU A 240 -17.89 18.27 1.24
C GLU A 240 -18.07 17.46 -0.05
N GLY A 241 -19.00 16.49 -0.02
CA GLY A 241 -19.25 15.60 -1.15
C GLY A 241 -18.12 14.61 -1.43
N GLY A 242 -17.21 14.39 -0.47
CA GLY A 242 -16.17 13.37 -0.50
C GLY A 242 -16.56 12.04 0.13
N TRP A 243 -15.57 11.19 0.36
CA TRP A 243 -15.70 9.96 1.12
C TRP A 243 -15.86 10.26 2.61
N GLU A 244 -16.83 9.62 3.26
CA GLU A 244 -17.15 9.88 4.67
C GLU A 244 -16.96 8.64 5.56
N VAL A 245 -17.01 8.85 6.88
CA VAL A 245 -16.87 7.77 7.87
C VAL A 245 -17.92 6.68 7.69
N GLY A 246 -19.16 7.06 7.34
CA GLY A 246 -20.23 6.09 7.06
C GLY A 246 -19.89 5.15 5.91
N ASP A 247 -19.25 5.68 4.87
CA ASP A 247 -18.79 4.88 3.72
C ASP A 247 -17.63 3.96 4.13
N SER A 248 -16.69 4.48 4.92
CA SER A 248 -15.59 3.69 5.50
C SER A 248 -16.08 2.49 6.33
N VAL A 249 -17.15 2.66 7.11
CA VAL A 249 -17.75 1.56 7.89
C VAL A 249 -18.33 0.47 6.98
N VAL A 250 -19.04 0.86 5.92
CA VAL A 250 -19.58 -0.08 4.94
C VAL A 250 -18.44 -0.82 4.22
N PHE A 251 -17.44 -0.08 3.76
CA PHE A 251 -16.27 -0.63 3.07
C PHE A 251 -15.49 -1.61 3.96
N ALA A 252 -15.26 -1.27 5.23
CA ALA A 252 -14.64 -2.17 6.21
C ALA A 252 -15.46 -3.47 6.41
N GLY A 253 -16.80 -3.37 6.35
CA GLY A 253 -17.69 -4.53 6.37
C GLY A 253 -17.48 -5.45 5.16
N GLU A 254 -17.37 -4.89 3.95
CA GLU A 254 -17.08 -5.68 2.74
C GLU A 254 -15.68 -6.29 2.76
N LEU A 255 -14.66 -5.54 3.20
CA LEU A 255 -13.30 -6.05 3.38
C LEU A 255 -13.26 -7.23 4.36
N LYS A 256 -14.01 -7.15 5.47
CA LYS A 256 -14.14 -8.26 6.41
C LYS A 256 -14.75 -9.51 5.75
N ARG A 257 -15.77 -9.36 4.89
CA ARG A 257 -16.36 -10.49 4.15
C ARG A 257 -15.37 -11.14 3.17
N ILE A 258 -14.45 -10.35 2.62
CA ILE A 258 -13.36 -10.86 1.76
C ILE A 258 -12.34 -11.65 2.58
N GLY A 259 -12.18 -11.35 3.87
CA GLY A 259 -11.18 -11.98 4.74
C GLY A 259 -9.98 -11.08 5.05
N VAL A 260 -10.17 -9.75 5.00
CA VAL A 260 -9.22 -8.78 5.59
C VAL A 260 -9.30 -8.85 7.10
N ASP A 261 -8.15 -8.89 7.74
CA ASP A 261 -7.98 -9.14 9.18
C ASP A 261 -7.91 -7.87 10.01
N VAL A 262 -7.35 -6.80 9.44
CA VAL A 262 -7.19 -5.50 10.09
C VAL A 262 -7.44 -4.38 9.08
N VAL A 263 -8.20 -3.39 9.50
CA VAL A 263 -8.35 -2.11 8.79
C VAL A 263 -7.52 -1.07 9.55
N ASP A 264 -6.46 -0.58 8.92
CA ASP A 264 -5.63 0.53 9.42
C ASP A 264 -6.26 1.86 8.99
N CYS A 265 -6.59 2.71 9.95
CA CYS A 265 -7.49 3.88 9.78
C CYS A 265 -6.77 5.23 9.89
#